data_AF-A0A0P0VQ89-F1
#
_entry.id   AF-A0A0P0VQ89-F1
#
_cell.length_a   1.000
_cell.length_b   1.000
_cell.length_c   1.000
_cell.angle_alpha   90.00
_cell.angle_beta   90.00
_cell.angle_gamma   90.00
#
_symmetry.space_group_name_H-M   'P 1'
#
loop_
_entity.id
_entity.type
_entity.pdbx_description
1 polymer ?
#
loop_
_entity_poly.entity_id
_entity_poly.type
_entity_poly.pdbx_seq_one_letter_code
_entity_poly.pdbx_strand_id
1 'polypeptide(L)'
;ALAAHRREHGSLPQTDALIATLAGSLDNTGYGRKELQGKVSTLKRRYESTAKKKGDLPSKGHDRRLYDLSKSVWGSEAAAAAVNGTTTAPREFGEMCELYPHLAEEVKLLEAAHPGLFKRDFGKLDDDKAHALDMKIKKQRIAEISVVLRRGDLTKEVTKVLAELVE
;
A
#
# COMPACT_ATOMS: atom_id res chain seq x y z
N ALA A 1 -16.47 -1.88 -11.50
CA ALA A 1 -16.09 -0.61 -10.85
C ALA A 1 -15.18 -0.84 -9.63
N LEU A 2 -15.69 -1.22 -8.44
CA LEU A 2 -14.89 -1.39 -7.21
C LEU A 2 -13.66 -2.31 -7.35
N ALA A 3 -13.83 -3.50 -7.94
CA ALA A 3 -12.73 -4.44 -8.16
C ALA A 3 -11.77 -4.03 -9.28
N ALA A 4 -12.16 -3.11 -10.16
CA ALA A 4 -11.28 -2.55 -11.19
C ALA A 4 -10.45 -1.39 -10.59
N HIS A 5 -11.12 -0.48 -9.87
CA HIS A 5 -10.46 0.62 -9.16
C HIS A 5 -9.50 0.13 -8.07
N ARG A 6 -9.82 -0.96 -7.34
CA ARG A 6 -8.88 -1.57 -6.39
C ARG A 6 -7.66 -2.17 -7.10
N ARG A 7 -7.82 -2.69 -8.32
CA ARG A 7 -6.69 -3.19 -9.14
C ARG A 7 -5.81 -2.05 -9.66
N GLU A 8 -6.39 -0.89 -9.96
CA GLU A 8 -5.67 0.25 -10.53
C GLU A 8 -5.03 1.16 -9.47
N HIS A 9 -5.63 1.28 -8.28
CA HIS A 9 -5.22 2.25 -7.27
C HIS A 9 -4.85 1.66 -5.89
N GLY A 10 -4.98 0.34 -5.70
CA GLY A 10 -4.61 -0.36 -4.45
C GLY A 10 -5.52 -0.10 -3.24
N SER A 11 -6.13 1.09 -3.15
CA SER A 11 -7.04 1.48 -2.08
C SER A 11 -8.52 1.37 -2.49
N LEU A 12 -9.39 1.18 -1.49
CA LEU A 12 -10.83 1.32 -1.72
C LEU A 12 -11.13 2.78 -2.12
N PRO A 13 -11.86 3.03 -3.22
CA PRO A 13 -12.18 4.38 -3.65
C PRO A 13 -13.00 5.11 -2.58
N GLN A 14 -12.69 6.39 -2.37
CA GLN A 14 -13.57 7.29 -1.62
C GLN A 14 -14.94 7.37 -2.32
N THR A 15 -16.01 7.61 -1.55
CA THR A 15 -17.39 7.55 -2.06
C THR A 15 -17.62 8.50 -3.24
N ASP A 16 -16.92 9.62 -3.31
CA ASP A 16 -17.02 10.57 -4.43
C ASP A 16 -16.34 10.04 -5.71
N ALA A 17 -15.19 9.35 -5.58
CA ALA A 17 -14.54 8.67 -6.69
C ALA A 17 -15.39 7.50 -7.21
N LEU A 18 -16.13 6.82 -6.32
CA LEU A 18 -17.13 5.81 -6.70
C LEU A 18 -18.29 6.39 -7.50
N ILE A 19 -18.82 7.54 -7.08
CA ILE A 19 -19.90 8.22 -7.80
C ILE A 19 -19.41 8.61 -9.20
N ALA A 20 -18.18 9.14 -9.31
CA ALA A 20 -17.57 9.51 -10.59
C ALA A 20 -17.35 8.29 -11.52
N THR A 21 -16.83 7.17 -11.01
CA THR A 21 -16.64 5.95 -11.82
C THR A 21 -17.96 5.26 -12.19
N LEU A 22 -19.01 5.43 -11.40
CA LEU A 22 -20.31 4.82 -11.66
C LEU A 22 -21.24 5.69 -12.52
N ALA A 23 -20.97 7.00 -12.62
CA ALA A 23 -21.78 7.98 -13.36
C ALA A 23 -21.89 7.72 -14.86
N GLY A 24 -20.96 6.95 -15.45
CA GLY A 24 -21.05 6.54 -16.86
C GLY A 24 -21.67 5.16 -17.10
N SER A 25 -21.93 4.38 -16.04
CA SER A 25 -22.33 2.96 -16.16
C SER A 25 -23.73 2.67 -15.64
N LEU A 26 -24.30 3.51 -14.79
CA LEU A 26 -25.62 3.32 -14.18
C LEU A 26 -26.26 4.70 -13.95
N ASP A 27 -27.56 4.82 -14.20
CA ASP A 27 -28.37 5.99 -13.83
C ASP A 27 -28.34 6.18 -12.30
N ASN A 28 -27.39 6.98 -11.83
CA ASN A 28 -27.10 7.22 -10.41
C ASN A 28 -27.81 8.47 -9.87
N THR A 29 -28.69 9.09 -10.67
CA THR A 29 -29.49 10.28 -10.35
C THR A 29 -30.42 10.09 -9.14
N GLY A 30 -30.70 8.86 -8.74
CA GLY A 30 -31.54 8.54 -7.58
C GLY A 30 -30.80 8.06 -6.33
N TYR A 31 -29.47 7.97 -6.31
CA TYR A 31 -28.73 7.41 -5.18
C TYR A 31 -27.72 8.38 -4.57
N GLY A 32 -28.04 8.88 -3.37
CA GLY A 32 -27.17 9.79 -2.63
C GLY A 32 -25.94 9.09 -2.02
N ARG A 33 -24.93 9.88 -1.63
CA ARG A 33 -23.67 9.40 -0.98
C ARG A 33 -23.93 8.40 0.15
N LYS A 34 -24.94 8.68 1.00
CA LYS A 34 -25.31 7.84 2.15
C LYS A 34 -25.92 6.50 1.72
N GLU A 35 -26.72 6.49 0.66
CA GLU A 35 -27.38 5.28 0.15
C GLU A 35 -26.38 4.36 -0.52
N LEU A 36 -25.43 4.91 -1.28
CA LEU A 36 -24.33 4.16 -1.86
C LEU A 36 -23.45 3.54 -0.76
N GLN A 37 -23.12 4.31 0.27
CA GLN A 37 -22.39 3.79 1.44
C GLN A 37 -23.19 2.69 2.15
N GLY A 38 -24.50 2.85 2.29
CA GLY A 38 -25.40 1.83 2.85
C GLY A 38 -25.41 0.54 2.04
N LYS A 39 -25.43 0.65 0.71
CA LYS A 39 -25.34 -0.50 -0.21
C LYS A 39 -23.99 -1.21 -0.12
N VAL A 40 -22.89 -0.47 -0.09
CA VAL A 40 -21.53 -1.01 0.10
C VAL A 40 -21.41 -1.71 1.45
N SER A 41 -21.95 -1.12 2.52
CA SER A 41 -21.93 -1.69 3.88
C SER A 41 -22.76 -2.98 3.98
N THR A 42 -23.93 -2.99 3.35
CA THR A 42 -24.79 -4.19 3.27
C THR A 42 -24.09 -5.31 2.50
N LEU A 43 -23.44 -4.97 1.39
CA LEU A 43 -22.70 -5.95 0.58
C LEU A 43 -21.50 -6.53 1.34
N LYS A 44 -20.75 -5.69 2.07
CA LYS A 44 -19.66 -6.12 2.95
C LYS A 44 -20.16 -7.06 4.06
N ARG A 45 -21.26 -6.70 4.74
CA ARG A 45 -21.87 -7.54 5.78
C ARG A 45 -22.33 -8.90 5.24
N ARG A 46 -22.90 -8.93 4.02
CA ARG A 46 -23.31 -10.17 3.35
C ARG A 46 -22.08 -11.05 3.06
N TYR A 47 -20.99 -10.47 2.59
CA TYR A 47 -19.73 -11.18 2.37
C TYR A 47 -19.15 -11.76 3.66
N GLU A 48 -19.04 -10.98 4.74
CA GLU A 48 -18.51 -11.44 6.03
C GLU A 48 -19.36 -12.57 6.63
N SER A 49 -20.68 -12.51 6.48
CA SER A 49 -21.60 -13.56 6.92
C SER A 49 -21.37 -14.87 6.17
N THR A 50 -21.23 -14.81 4.85
CA THR A 50 -20.92 -15.98 4.01
C THR A 50 -19.49 -16.49 4.24
N ALA A 51 -18.53 -15.60 4.49
CA ALA A 51 -17.15 -15.98 4.80
C ALA A 51 -17.00 -16.67 6.16
N LYS A 52 -17.81 -16.29 7.15
CA LYS A 52 -17.87 -16.95 8.48
C LYS A 52 -18.55 -18.32 8.42
N LYS A 53 -19.50 -18.53 7.50
CA LYS A 53 -20.15 -19.82 7.25
C LYS A 53 -19.28 -20.69 6.33
N LYS A 54 -18.23 -21.29 6.90
CA LYS A 54 -17.16 -22.06 6.23
C LYS A 54 -17.58 -23.36 5.50
N GLY A 55 -18.85 -23.53 5.15
CA GLY A 55 -19.39 -24.74 4.52
C GLY A 55 -20.60 -24.52 3.59
N ASP A 56 -21.14 -23.31 3.51
CA ASP A 56 -22.33 -23.01 2.68
C ASP A 56 -21.95 -21.93 1.66
N LEU A 57 -20.93 -22.25 0.84
CA LEU A 57 -20.56 -21.39 -0.27
C LEU A 57 -21.70 -21.40 -1.29
N PRO A 58 -22.18 -20.23 -1.76
CA PRO A 58 -23.26 -20.18 -2.74
C PRO A 58 -22.94 -21.07 -3.95
N SER A 59 -23.72 -22.14 -4.15
CA SER A 59 -23.32 -23.24 -5.03
C SER A 59 -23.56 -22.96 -6.51
N LYS A 60 -24.46 -22.04 -6.92
CA LYS A 60 -24.65 -21.65 -8.32
C LYS A 60 -25.31 -20.27 -8.46
N GLY A 61 -24.96 -19.57 -9.55
CA GLY A 61 -25.66 -18.35 -10.01
C GLY A 61 -24.96 -17.02 -9.70
N HIS A 62 -25.75 -15.95 -9.71
CA HIS A 62 -25.32 -14.56 -9.49
C HIS A 62 -24.65 -14.36 -8.12
N ASP A 63 -25.12 -15.08 -7.10
CA ASP A 63 -24.58 -15.00 -5.73
C ASP A 63 -23.16 -15.55 -5.62
N ARG A 64 -22.78 -16.54 -6.43
CA ARG A 64 -21.39 -17.02 -6.49
C ARG A 64 -20.47 -15.96 -7.09
N ARG A 65 -20.88 -15.35 -8.21
CA ARG A 65 -20.14 -14.25 -8.84
C ARG A 65 -20.02 -13.05 -7.91
N LEU A 66 -21.10 -12.71 -7.19
CA LEU A 66 -21.11 -11.65 -6.20
C LEU A 66 -20.14 -11.95 -5.04
N TYR A 67 -20.11 -13.19 -4.56
CA TYR A 67 -19.18 -13.62 -3.53
C TYR A 67 -17.73 -13.55 -4.00
N ASP A 68 -17.43 -14.02 -5.20
CA ASP A 68 -16.06 -13.99 -5.76
C ASP A 68 -15.58 -12.54 -5.99
N LEU A 69 -16.46 -11.67 -6.50
CA LEU A 69 -16.20 -10.23 -6.62
C LEU A 69 -16.01 -9.58 -5.24
N SER A 70 -16.87 -9.89 -4.28
CA SER A 70 -16.77 -9.38 -2.90
C SER A 70 -15.51 -9.90 -2.20
N LYS A 71 -15.08 -11.13 -2.49
CA LYS A 71 -13.84 -11.72 -1.99
C LYS A 71 -12.61 -10.99 -2.57
N SER A 72 -12.64 -10.55 -3.82
CA SER A 72 -11.56 -9.70 -4.36
C SER A 72 -11.51 -8.30 -3.72
N VAL A 73 -12.64 -7.80 -3.22
CA VAL A 73 -12.76 -6.44 -2.65
C VAL A 73 -12.55 -6.41 -1.13
N TRP A 74 -12.85 -7.49 -0.40
CA TRP A 74 -12.75 -7.54 1.07
C TRP A 74 -12.11 -8.81 1.63
N GLY A 75 -11.79 -9.81 0.80
CA GLY A 75 -11.07 -10.99 1.25
C GLY A 75 -9.61 -10.65 1.57
N SER A 76 -9.10 -11.28 2.64
CA SER A 76 -7.67 -11.27 2.94
C SER A 76 -6.91 -11.93 1.79
N GLU A 77 -5.79 -11.32 1.39
CA GLU A 77 -4.99 -11.68 0.20
C GLU A 77 -4.53 -13.14 0.19
N ALA A 78 -4.48 -13.79 1.35
CA ALA A 78 -4.19 -15.23 1.47
C ALA A 78 -5.21 -16.15 0.76
N ALA A 79 -6.48 -15.72 0.60
CA ALA A 79 -7.52 -16.55 -0.01
C ALA A 79 -7.84 -16.18 -1.48
N ALA A 80 -7.40 -15.01 -1.95
CA ALA A 80 -7.52 -14.59 -3.35
C ALA A 80 -6.40 -15.21 -4.23
N ALA A 81 -5.24 -15.47 -3.64
CA ALA A 81 -4.10 -16.14 -4.27
C ALA A 81 -4.37 -17.62 -4.66
N ALA A 82 -5.40 -18.26 -4.08
CA ALA A 82 -5.68 -19.67 -4.34
C ALA A 82 -6.55 -19.94 -5.59
N VAL A 83 -7.19 -18.92 -6.18
CA VAL A 83 -8.13 -19.10 -7.32
C VAL A 83 -7.58 -18.58 -8.63
N ASN A 84 -6.68 -17.60 -8.60
CA ASN A 84 -5.91 -17.19 -9.77
C ASN A 84 -4.48 -17.64 -9.54
N GLY A 85 -4.02 -18.62 -10.31
CA GLY A 85 -2.64 -19.12 -10.33
C GLY A 85 -1.63 -18.09 -10.81
N THR A 86 -1.62 -16.89 -10.24
CA THR A 86 -0.45 -16.03 -10.23
C THR A 86 0.28 -16.37 -8.95
N THR A 87 1.13 -17.39 -9.05
CA THR A 87 2.32 -17.49 -8.23
C THR A 87 3.05 -16.16 -8.37
N THR A 88 2.81 -15.18 -7.49
CA THR A 88 3.88 -14.23 -7.17
C THR A 88 4.91 -15.09 -6.47
N ALA A 89 5.82 -15.63 -7.27
CA ALA A 89 7.09 -16.10 -6.78
C ALA A 89 7.61 -15.01 -5.83
N PRO A 90 8.22 -15.38 -4.70
CA PRO A 90 8.87 -14.40 -3.83
C PRO A 90 9.70 -13.48 -4.73
N ARG A 91 9.37 -12.17 -4.76
CA ARG A 91 10.11 -11.26 -5.65
C ARG A 91 11.57 -11.42 -5.28
N GLU A 92 12.38 -11.73 -6.30
CA GLU A 92 13.78 -11.96 -6.04
C GLU A 92 14.38 -10.69 -5.45
N PHE A 93 15.34 -10.86 -4.55
CA PHE A 93 15.95 -9.74 -3.82
C PHE A 93 16.41 -8.61 -4.76
N GLY A 94 16.81 -8.95 -6.00
CA GLY A 94 17.16 -8.00 -7.06
C GLY A 94 16.01 -7.08 -7.47
N GLU A 95 14.81 -7.61 -7.72
CA GLU A 95 13.64 -6.82 -8.13
C GLU A 95 13.21 -5.84 -7.02
N MET A 96 13.25 -6.28 -5.77
CA MET A 96 12.93 -5.41 -4.63
C MET A 96 13.98 -4.32 -4.41
N CYS A 97 15.24 -4.56 -4.80
CA CYS A 97 16.30 -3.54 -4.74
C CYS A 97 16.06 -2.39 -5.74
N GLU A 98 15.51 -2.69 -6.91
CA GLU A 98 15.22 -1.67 -7.93
C GLU A 98 14.00 -0.82 -7.54
N LEU A 99 12.97 -1.46 -6.99
CA LEU A 99 11.73 -0.78 -6.61
C LEU A 99 11.87 0.08 -5.35
N TYR A 100 12.70 -0.36 -4.39
CA TYR A 100 12.85 0.27 -3.08
C TYR A 100 14.33 0.48 -2.73
N PRO A 101 15.02 1.42 -3.40
CA PRO A 101 16.47 1.55 -3.31
C PRO A 101 16.94 1.98 -1.91
N HIS A 102 16.20 2.83 -1.21
CA HIS A 102 16.58 3.31 0.12
C HIS A 102 16.38 2.22 1.16
N LEU A 103 15.26 1.48 1.07
CA LEU A 103 15.01 0.33 1.92
C LEU A 103 16.00 -0.81 1.66
N ALA A 104 16.34 -1.06 0.40
CA ALA A 104 17.30 -2.09 0.04
C ALA A 104 18.71 -1.81 0.57
N GLU A 105 19.11 -0.55 0.64
CA GLU A 105 20.39 -0.17 1.25
C GLU A 105 20.41 -0.48 2.75
N GLU A 106 19.34 -0.15 3.48
CA GLU A 106 19.21 -0.53 4.90
C GLU A 106 19.20 -2.05 5.10
N VAL A 107 18.49 -2.79 4.24
CA VAL A 107 18.47 -4.26 4.30
C VAL A 107 19.86 -4.84 4.03
N LYS A 108 20.65 -4.25 3.13
CA LYS A 108 22.06 -4.66 2.90
C LYS A 108 22.93 -4.41 4.12
N LEU A 109 22.75 -3.29 4.82
CA LEU A 109 23.47 -2.97 6.06
C LEU A 109 23.10 -3.95 7.18
N LEU A 110 21.80 -4.23 7.35
CA LEU A 110 21.31 -5.19 8.34
C LEU A 110 21.78 -6.62 8.04
N GLU A 111 21.81 -7.00 6.77
CA GLU A 111 22.34 -8.30 6.33
C GLU A 111 23.85 -8.41 6.56
N ALA A 112 24.62 -7.32 6.41
CA ALA A 112 26.04 -7.31 6.73
C ALA A 112 26.29 -7.48 8.25
N ALA A 113 25.42 -6.91 9.08
CA ALA A 113 25.47 -7.08 10.54
C ALA A 113 24.97 -8.47 10.98
N HIS A 114 23.96 -9.02 10.29
CA HIS A 114 23.34 -10.31 10.61
C HIS A 114 23.04 -11.11 9.31
N PRO A 115 24.01 -11.93 8.87
CA PRO A 115 23.88 -12.68 7.61
C PRO A 115 22.72 -13.67 7.62
N GLY A 116 21.97 -13.72 6.51
CA GLY A 116 20.97 -14.73 6.19
C GLY A 116 19.55 -14.46 6.71
N LEU A 117 19.35 -13.46 7.57
CA LEU A 117 18.06 -13.22 8.20
C LEU A 117 17.15 -12.33 7.34
N PHE A 118 17.69 -11.27 6.75
CA PHE A 118 16.89 -10.16 6.22
C PHE A 118 16.60 -10.28 4.72
N LYS A 119 17.53 -10.82 3.93
CA LYS A 119 17.32 -11.03 2.48
C LYS A 119 16.10 -11.88 2.15
N ARG A 120 15.88 -12.97 2.89
CA ARG A 120 14.80 -13.93 2.61
C ARG A 120 13.42 -13.38 2.98
N ASP A 121 13.35 -12.54 4.01
CA ASP A 121 12.09 -11.96 4.46
C ASP A 121 11.78 -10.66 3.72
N PHE A 122 12.78 -9.99 3.15
CA PHE A 122 12.59 -8.84 2.26
C PHE A 122 11.76 -9.19 1.01
N GLY A 123 12.03 -10.33 0.37
CA GLY A 123 11.23 -10.80 -0.79
C GLY A 123 9.81 -11.27 -0.45
N LYS A 124 9.46 -11.40 0.85
CA LYS A 124 8.12 -11.72 1.33
C LYS A 124 7.35 -10.50 1.81
N LEU A 125 7.99 -9.33 1.88
CA LEU A 125 7.39 -8.12 2.39
C LEU A 125 6.34 -7.61 1.39
N ASP A 126 5.16 -7.26 1.89
CA ASP A 126 4.11 -6.66 1.06
C ASP A 126 4.61 -5.34 0.45
N ASP A 127 4.33 -5.12 -0.84
CA ASP A 127 4.74 -3.92 -1.59
C ASP A 127 4.35 -2.61 -0.91
N ASP A 128 3.13 -2.53 -0.35
CA ASP A 128 2.65 -1.35 0.37
C ASP A 128 3.52 -1.02 1.58
N LYS A 129 3.94 -2.06 2.33
CA LYS A 129 4.81 -1.89 3.50
C LYS A 129 6.22 -1.54 3.08
N ALA A 130 6.75 -2.19 2.04
CA ALA A 130 8.06 -1.91 1.48
C ALA A 130 8.14 -0.45 1.00
N HIS A 131 7.14 0.01 0.25
CA HIS A 131 7.06 1.39 -0.22
C HIS A 131 6.96 2.40 0.93
N ALA A 132 6.11 2.12 1.93
CA ALA A 132 5.96 2.99 3.08
C ALA A 132 7.27 3.14 3.89
N LEU A 133 8.04 2.05 4.03
CA LEU A 133 9.34 2.09 4.69
C LEU A 133 10.39 2.83 3.85
N ASP A 134 10.47 2.57 2.54
CA ASP A 134 11.37 3.30 1.64
C ASP A 134 11.13 4.81 1.70
N MET A 135 9.86 5.24 1.68
CA MET A 135 9.50 6.66 1.79
C MET A 135 9.83 7.26 3.16
N LYS A 136 9.72 6.49 4.25
CA LYS A 136 10.14 6.95 5.58
C LYS A 136 11.65 7.13 5.65
N ILE A 137 12.42 6.17 5.14
CA ILE A 137 13.88 6.23 5.08
C ILE A 137 14.31 7.45 4.24
N LYS A 138 13.75 7.60 3.04
CA LYS A 138 14.00 8.75 2.17
C LYS A 138 13.71 10.08 2.87
N LYS A 139 12.54 10.19 3.52
CA LYS A 139 12.14 11.41 4.25
C LYS A 139 13.11 11.74 5.38
N GLN A 140 13.53 10.72 6.14
CA GLN A 140 14.50 10.89 7.21
C GLN A 140 15.85 11.38 6.67
N ARG A 141 16.40 10.74 5.63
CA ARG A 141 17.66 11.15 5.01
C ARG A 141 17.64 12.60 4.51
N ILE A 142 16.54 13.03 3.91
CA ILE A 142 16.36 14.44 3.48
C ILE A 142 16.39 15.38 4.68
N ALA A 143 15.72 15.02 5.79
CA ALA A 143 15.72 15.84 7.00
C ALA A 143 17.12 15.93 7.61
N GLU A 144 17.87 14.82 7.64
CA GLU A 144 19.26 14.80 8.11
C GLU A 144 20.17 15.69 7.26
N ILE A 145 20.11 15.59 5.93
CA ILE A 145 20.86 16.48 5.02
C ILE A 145 20.51 17.94 5.28
N SER A 146 19.21 18.25 5.44
CA SER A 146 18.76 19.62 5.71
C SER A 146 19.34 20.17 7.02
N VAL A 147 19.43 19.35 8.07
CA VAL A 147 20.06 19.73 9.34
C VAL A 147 21.56 19.95 9.17
N VAL A 148 22.25 19.07 8.43
CA VAL A 148 23.69 19.21 8.15
C VAL A 148 23.99 20.51 7.42
N LEU A 149 23.18 20.87 6.41
CA LEU A 149 23.32 22.12 5.69
C LEU A 149 23.15 23.34 6.61
N ARG A 150 22.08 23.37 7.42
CA ARG A 150 21.84 24.45 8.39
C ARG A 150 22.99 24.60 9.39
N ARG A 151 23.54 23.48 9.87
CA ARG A 151 24.71 23.49 10.77
C ARG A 151 25.93 24.08 10.06
N GLY A 152 26.12 23.75 8.79
CA GLY A 152 27.18 24.32 7.95
C GLY A 152 27.05 25.84 7.80
N ASP A 153 25.85 26.34 7.51
CA ASP A 153 25.59 27.78 7.39
C ASP A 153 25.83 28.52 8.71
N LEU A 154 25.36 27.96 9.82
CA LEU A 154 25.65 28.51 11.15
C LEU A 154 27.15 28.54 11.46
N THR A 155 27.88 27.48 11.09
CA THR A 155 29.34 27.42 11.29
C THR A 155 30.06 28.50 10.48
N LYS A 156 29.63 28.75 9.24
CA LYS A 156 30.17 29.84 8.41
C LYS A 156 29.88 31.21 9.03
N GLU A 157 28.67 31.44 9.52
CA GLU A 157 28.29 32.69 10.17
C GLU A 157 29.13 32.93 11.43
N VAL A 158 29.27 31.92 12.29
CA VAL A 158 30.13 31.99 13.49
C VAL A 158 31.58 32.31 13.11
N THR A 159 32.12 31.63 12.09
CA THR A 159 33.49 31.86 11.63
C THR A 159 33.68 33.28 11.10
N LYS A 160 32.69 33.81 10.36
CA LYS A 160 32.71 35.17 9.84
C LYS A 160 32.73 36.20 10.96
N VAL A 161 31.83 36.09 11.95
CA VAL A 161 31.78 37.01 13.09
C VAL A 161 33.08 36.97 13.89
N LEU A 162 33.67 35.79 14.09
CA LEU A 162 34.96 35.68 14.79
C LEU A 162 36.11 36.29 14.00
N ALA A 163 36.11 36.21 12.66
CA ALA A 163 37.14 36.82 11.82
C ALA A 163 37.08 38.35 11.88
N GLU A 164 35.86 38.93 11.84
CA GLU A 164 35.64 40.39 11.97
C GLU A 164 36.09 40.96 13.33
N LEU A 165 36.25 40.13 14.36
CA LEU A 165 36.74 40.54 15.68
C LEU A 165 38.27 40.53 15.81
N VAL A 166 38.96 39.87 14.88
CA VAL A 166 40.43 39.71 14.90
C VAL A 166 41.12 40.73 13.98
N GLU A 167 40.40 41.32 13.02
CA GLU A 167 40.83 42.51 12.26
C GLU A 167 40.61 43.82 13.05
#